data_AF-A0A7Y4LZS0-F1
#
_entry.id   AF-A0A7Y4LZS0-F1
#
_cell.length_a   1.000
_cell.length_b   1.000
_cell.length_c   1.000
_cell.angle_alpha   90.00
_cell.angle_beta   90.00
_cell.angle_gamma   90.00
#
_symmetry.space_group_name_H-M   'P 1'
#
loop_
_entity.id
_entity.type
_entity.pdbx_description
1 polymer ?
#
loop_
_entity_poly.entity_id
_entity_poly.type
_entity_poly.pdbx_seq_one_letter_code
_entity_poly.pdbx_strand_id
1 'polypeptide(L)'
;PGDIVIMDNLSSHKGPKGREMIETAGASLRYLPPYSPDFNPIENAFAKLKALLRKAAERSVDGLWNAIGRIIDRFTQTECKNYFTAAGYAAT
;
A
#
# COMPACT_ATOMS: atom_id res chain seq x y z
N PRO A 1 1.61 1.58 -19.89
CA PRO A 1 2.54 2.71 -19.73
C PRO A 1 1.79 3.92 -19.15
N GLY A 2 2.32 4.51 -18.08
CA GLY A 2 1.69 5.67 -17.41
C GLY A 2 1.31 5.44 -15.95
N ASP A 3 1.50 4.23 -15.42
CA ASP A 3 1.29 3.97 -13.99
C ASP A 3 2.36 4.69 -13.15
N ILE A 4 1.97 5.06 -11.93
CA ILE A 4 2.84 5.72 -10.96
C ILE A 4 2.94 4.82 -9.74
N VAL A 5 4.16 4.42 -9.40
CA VAL A 5 4.46 3.78 -8.12
C VAL A 5 4.83 4.88 -7.13
N ILE A 6 4.10 4.94 -6.02
CA ILE A 6 4.34 5.87 -4.92
C ILE A 6 4.94 5.06 -3.77
N MET A 7 6.10 5.48 -3.27
CA MET A 7 6.75 4.87 -2.12
C MET A 7 6.99 5.92 -1.03
N ASP A 8 6.99 5.50 0.23
CA ASP A 8 7.45 6.37 1.31
C ASP A 8 8.96 6.72 1.14
N ASN A 9 9.45 7.64 1.96
CA ASN A 9 10.82 8.16 1.85
C ASN A 9 11.90 7.32 2.57
N LEU A 10 11.59 6.09 3.00
CA LEU A 10 12.52 5.22 3.73
C LEU A 10 13.78 4.95 2.89
N SER A 11 14.95 4.91 3.54
CA SER A 11 16.24 4.75 2.85
C SER A 11 16.33 3.44 2.05
N SER A 12 15.69 2.37 2.52
CA SER A 12 15.63 1.07 1.82
C SER A 12 14.88 1.13 0.49
N HIS A 13 13.97 2.10 0.29
CA HIS A 13 13.24 2.27 -0.96
C HIS A 13 14.07 2.95 -2.05
N LYS A 14 15.20 3.57 -1.70
CA LYS A 14 16.00 4.40 -2.62
C LYS A 14 17.10 3.63 -3.37
N GLY A 15 17.11 2.31 -3.28
CA GLY A 15 18.05 1.48 -4.03
C GLY A 15 17.87 1.63 -5.55
N PRO A 16 18.95 1.75 -6.33
CA PRO A 16 18.86 2.03 -7.77
C PRO A 16 18.12 0.93 -8.54
N LYS A 17 18.30 -0.33 -8.13
CA LYS A 17 17.67 -1.49 -8.77
C LYS A 17 16.13 -1.46 -8.71
N GLY A 18 15.55 -0.94 -7.62
CA GLY A 18 14.10 -0.84 -7.49
C GLY A 18 13.49 0.11 -8.53
N ARG A 19 14.11 1.28 -8.70
CA ARG A 19 13.72 2.25 -9.73
C ARG A 19 13.85 1.66 -11.13
N GLU A 20 15.01 1.05 -11.43
CA GLU A 20 15.27 0.45 -12.74
C GLU A 20 14.21 -0.59 -13.11
N MET A 21 13.85 -1.47 -12.18
CA MET A 21 12.83 -2.49 -12.39
C MET A 21 11.44 -1.89 -12.65
N ILE A 22 11.06 -0.85 -11.90
CA ILE A 22 9.77 -0.16 -12.07
C ILE A 22 9.71 0.55 -13.43
N GLU A 23 10.77 1.27 -13.79
CA GLU A 23 10.84 2.05 -15.03
C GLU A 23 10.94 1.14 -16.26
N THR A 24 11.64 0.00 -16.17
CA THR A 24 11.66 -1.05 -17.21
C THR A 24 10.26 -1.63 -17.46
N ALA A 25 9.41 -1.72 -16.43
CA ALA A 25 8.02 -2.14 -16.58
C ALA A 25 7.10 -1.06 -17.19
N GLY A 26 7.63 0.14 -17.49
CA GLY A 26 6.87 1.24 -18.10
C GLY A 26 6.05 2.08 -17.11
N ALA A 27 6.37 1.98 -15.81
CA ALA A 27 5.82 2.81 -14.75
C ALA A 27 6.83 3.87 -14.29
N SER A 28 6.39 4.90 -13.57
CA SER A 28 7.27 5.91 -12.99
C SER A 28 7.28 5.82 -11.46
N LEU A 29 8.46 5.95 -10.84
CA LEU A 29 8.59 5.94 -9.40
C LEU A 29 8.61 7.37 -8.82
N ARG A 30 7.79 7.62 -7.81
CA ARG A 30 7.72 8.84 -7.00
C ARG A 30 7.87 8.51 -5.52
N TYR A 31 8.60 9.35 -4.79
CA TYR A 31 8.71 9.25 -3.34
C TYR A 31 7.87 10.32 -2.68
N LEU A 32 7.23 9.99 -1.57
CA LEU A 32 6.58 10.96 -0.70
C LEU A 32 7.63 11.86 -0.02
N PRO A 33 7.29 13.13 0.29
CA PRO A 33 8.14 13.94 1.15
C PRO A 33 8.32 13.29 2.54
N PRO A 34 9.42 13.59 3.26
CA PRO A 34 9.57 13.15 4.64
C PRO A 34 8.34 13.49 5.49
N TYR A 35 7.99 12.61 6.43
CA TYR A 35 6.91 12.82 7.41
C TYR A 35 5.55 13.17 6.79
N SER A 36 5.25 12.63 5.60
CA SER A 36 3.97 12.87 4.89
C SER A 36 3.09 11.61 4.83
N PRO A 37 2.73 11.00 5.97
CA PRO A 37 1.90 9.79 5.99
C PRO A 37 0.48 10.04 5.47
N ASP A 38 -0.02 11.28 5.57
CA ASP A 38 -1.35 11.67 5.09
C ASP A 38 -1.51 11.52 3.58
N PHE A 39 -0.39 11.57 2.84
CA PHE A 39 -0.36 11.31 1.39
C PHE A 39 -0.10 9.84 1.06
N ASN A 40 -0.14 8.92 2.02
CA ASN A 40 0.08 7.50 1.77
C ASN A 40 -1.23 6.69 1.90
N PRO A 41 -1.89 6.32 0.78
CA PRO A 41 -3.17 5.60 0.81
C PRO A 41 -3.10 4.26 1.58
N ILE A 42 -1.92 3.65 1.67
CA ILE A 42 -1.74 2.34 2.33
C ILE A 42 -1.98 2.42 3.84
N GLU A 43 -1.85 3.59 4.47
CA GLU A 43 -2.04 3.74 5.92
C GLU A 43 -3.48 3.40 6.33
N ASN A 44 -4.47 3.87 5.56
CA ASN A 44 -5.88 3.54 5.76
C ASN A 44 -6.15 2.05 5.53
N ALA A 45 -5.54 1.47 4.49
CA ALA A 45 -5.66 0.04 4.21
C ALA A 45 -5.06 -0.81 5.34
N PHE A 46 -3.91 -0.41 5.88
CA PHE A 46 -3.24 -1.09 6.98
C PHE A 46 -3.97 -0.93 8.32
N ALA A 47 -4.61 0.22 8.58
CA ALA A 47 -5.47 0.39 9.74
C ALA A 47 -6.61 -0.65 9.74
N LYS A 48 -7.31 -0.81 8.60
CA LYS A 48 -8.34 -1.84 8.43
C LYS A 48 -7.78 -3.26 8.54
N LEU A 49 -6.67 -3.56 7.85
CA LEU A 49 -6.03 -4.88 7.89
C LEU A 49 -5.70 -5.27 9.33
N LYS A 50 -5.04 -4.37 10.08
CA LYS A 50 -4.70 -4.59 11.50
C LYS A 50 -5.93 -4.83 12.36
N ALA A 51 -7.03 -4.11 12.14
CA ALA A 51 -8.29 -4.33 12.87
C ALA A 51 -8.86 -5.73 12.62
N LEU A 52 -8.87 -6.17 11.35
CA LEU A 52 -9.35 -7.50 10.97
C LEU A 52 -8.45 -8.62 11.49
N LEU A 53 -7.12 -8.44 11.45
CA LEU A 53 -6.17 -9.40 12.00
C LEU A 53 -6.29 -9.54 13.52
N ARG A 54 -6.47 -8.42 14.24
CA ARG A 54 -6.75 -8.45 15.69
C ARG A 54 -8.04 -9.20 16.00
N LYS A 55 -9.06 -9.07 15.15
CA LYS A 55 -10.32 -9.82 15.28
C LYS A 55 -10.15 -11.32 14.99
N ALA A 56 -9.29 -11.69 14.04
CA ALA A 56 -9.00 -13.08 13.71
C ALA A 56 -8.20 -13.79 14.82
N ALA A 57 -7.36 -13.04 15.55
CA ALA A 57 -6.66 -13.50 16.75
C ALA A 57 -5.79 -14.77 16.57
N GLU A 58 -5.28 -14.99 15.36
CA GLU A 58 -4.39 -16.12 15.04
C GLU A 58 -3.10 -16.07 15.88
N ARG A 59 -2.62 -17.26 16.29
CA ARG A 59 -1.44 -17.41 17.18
C ARG A 59 -0.27 -18.17 16.55
N SER A 60 -0.42 -18.59 15.30
CA SER A 60 0.66 -19.20 14.51
C SER A 60 0.96 -18.35 13.27
N VAL A 61 2.17 -18.50 12.74
CA VAL A 61 2.58 -17.85 11.49
C VAL A 61 1.70 -18.32 10.33
N ASP A 62 1.46 -19.63 10.22
CA ASP A 62 0.61 -20.20 9.17
C ASP A 62 -0.84 -19.74 9.28
N GLY A 63 -1.39 -19.68 10.50
CA GLY A 63 -2.71 -19.14 10.77
C GLY A 63 -2.81 -17.68 10.34
N LEU A 64 -1.80 -16.87 10.69
CA LEU A 64 -1.72 -15.47 10.27
C LEU A 64 -1.70 -15.32 8.74
N TRP A 65 -0.89 -16.12 8.03
CA TRP A 65 -0.84 -16.09 6.56
C TRP A 65 -2.19 -16.46 5.93
N ASN A 66 -2.84 -17.52 6.42
CA ASN A 66 -4.17 -17.92 5.96
C ASN A 66 -5.23 -16.86 6.26
N ALA A 67 -5.14 -16.17 7.40
CA ALA A 67 -6.02 -15.06 7.73
C ALA A 67 -5.79 -13.86 6.80
N ILE A 68 -4.54 -13.49 6.52
CA ILE A 68 -4.22 -12.43 5.56
C ILE A 68 -4.83 -12.77 4.19
N GLY A 69 -4.62 -13.99 3.68
CA GLY A 69 -5.17 -14.44 2.41
C GLY A 69 -6.69 -14.31 2.30
N ARG A 70 -7.44 -14.61 3.37
CA ARG A 70 -8.90 -14.41 3.39
C ARG A 70 -9.32 -12.94 3.56
N ILE A 71 -8.51 -12.15 4.26
CA ILE A 71 -8.82 -10.74 4.58
C ILE A 71 -8.58 -9.85 3.37
N ILE A 72 -7.58 -10.13 2.53
CA ILE A 72 -7.27 -9.31 1.35
C ILE A 72 -8.46 -9.23 0.36
N ASP A 73 -9.29 -10.27 0.28
CA ASP A 73 -10.53 -10.28 -0.53
C ASP A 73 -11.57 -9.22 -0.08
N ARG A 74 -11.39 -8.65 1.13
CA ARG A 74 -12.26 -7.61 1.68
C ARG A 74 -11.89 -6.21 1.19
N PHE A 75 -10.82 -6.04 0.42
CA PHE A 75 -10.36 -4.76 -0.10
C PHE A 75 -10.86 -4.56 -1.54
N THR A 76 -12.10 -4.08 -1.64
CA THR A 76 -12.77 -3.92 -2.94
C THR A 76 -12.17 -2.77 -3.75
N GLN A 77 -12.38 -2.76 -5.08
CA GLN A 77 -11.93 -1.66 -5.94
C GLN A 77 -12.47 -0.30 -5.46
N THR A 78 -13.76 -0.21 -5.10
CA THR A 78 -14.38 1.02 -4.59
C THR A 78 -13.69 1.50 -3.32
N GLU A 79 -13.37 0.57 -2.42
CA GLU A 79 -12.72 0.92 -1.16
C GLU A 79 -11.27 1.38 -1.37
N CYS A 80 -10.51 0.71 -2.24
CA CYS A 80 -9.18 1.17 -2.61
C CYS A 80 -9.21 2.57 -3.21
N LYS A 81 -10.17 2.86 -4.11
CA LYS A 81 -10.38 4.22 -4.65
C LYS A 81 -10.59 5.25 -3.53
N ASN A 82 -11.41 4.92 -2.53
CA ASN A 82 -11.65 5.80 -1.39
C ASN A 82 -10.38 6.09 -0.58
N TYR A 83 -9.45 5.15 -0.44
CA TYR A 83 -8.16 5.41 0.23
C TYR A 83 -7.31 6.42 -0.54
N PHE A 84 -7.26 6.30 -1.88
CA PHE A 84 -6.56 7.27 -2.72
C PHE A 84 -7.22 8.64 -2.64
N THR A 85 -8.55 8.72 -2.70
CA THR A 85 -9.29 9.98 -2.51
C THR A 85 -8.99 10.61 -1.15
N ALA A 86 -9.00 9.82 -0.07
CA ALA A 86 -8.71 10.30 1.28
C ALA A 86 -7.27 10.83 1.43
N ALA A 87 -6.31 10.28 0.68
CA ALA A 87 -4.92 10.73 0.64
C ALA A 87 -4.68 11.89 -0.37
N GLY A 88 -5.74 12.47 -0.95
CA GLY A 88 -5.66 13.64 -1.81
C GLY A 88 -5.41 13.36 -3.30
N TYR A 89 -5.48 12.10 -3.74
CA TYR A 89 -5.27 11.70 -5.15
C TYR A 89 -6.56 11.73 -5.99
N ALA A 90 -7.60 12.42 -5.53
CA ALA A 90 -8.83 12.53 -6.30
C ALA A 90 -8.54 13.17 -7.66
N ALA A 91 -8.79 12.42 -8.74
CA ALA A 91 -8.75 12.93 -10.09
C ALA A 91 -9.77 14.07 -10.21
N THR A 92 -9.30 15.30 -10.46
CA THR A 92 -10.11 16.33 -11.11
C THR A 92 -10.36 15.94 -12.56
#